data_AF-N1J7W5-F1
#
_entry.id   AF-N1J7W5-F1
#
_cell.length_a   1.000
_cell.length_b   1.000
_cell.length_c   1.000
_cell.angle_alpha   90.00
_cell.angle_beta   90.00
_cell.angle_gamma   90.00
#
_symmetry.space_group_name_H-M   'P 1'
#
loop_
_entity.id
_entity.type
_entity.pdbx_description
1 polymer ?
#
loop_
_entity_poly.entity_id
_entity_poly.type
_entity_poly.pdbx_seq_one_letter_code
_entity_poly.pdbx_strand_id
1 'polypeptide(L)'
;MSEPIPEAIPTSADPRSKRPTKKRALSPRAQTAEHINALFAKPELACATKQLGTTTYSHPPPPEIVQNVQGSSAGAGSGEFHVYKASRRREYERLRDMEAEVEQEKGNEQWEREKKEREERDRESTRKKREKRDRMKQRKQKGGSKEGEDKSKDLQLNSIQPTATGQNQPLASDAEYRPLNISEEMGIIIHDDN
;
A
#
# COMPACT_ATOMS: atom_id res chain seq x y z
N MET A 1 -22.10 -10.30 -50.70
CA MET A 1 -21.25 -10.94 -49.67
C MET A 1 -20.48 -12.03 -50.41
N SER A 2 -19.17 -11.91 -50.58
CA SER A 2 -18.36 -12.88 -51.35
C SER A 2 -18.06 -14.12 -50.51
N GLU A 3 -18.16 -15.30 -51.13
CA GLU A 3 -17.95 -16.59 -50.49
C GLU A 3 -16.46 -16.86 -50.20
N PRO A 4 -16.13 -17.59 -49.11
CA PRO A 4 -14.74 -17.90 -48.76
C PRO A 4 -14.18 -19.02 -49.65
N ILE A 5 -13.29 -18.65 -50.57
CA ILE A 5 -12.53 -19.57 -51.43
C ILE A 5 -11.36 -20.16 -50.60
N PRO A 6 -10.99 -21.45 -50.73
CA PRO A 6 -9.93 -22.09 -49.94
C PRO A 6 -8.53 -21.45 -50.09
N GLU A 7 -8.29 -20.69 -51.15
CA GLU A 7 -7.04 -19.94 -51.37
C GLU A 7 -7.05 -18.54 -50.74
N ALA A 8 -8.19 -18.08 -50.23
CA ALA A 8 -8.30 -16.80 -49.55
C ALA A 8 -7.69 -16.93 -48.15
N ILE A 9 -6.38 -16.66 -48.04
CA ILE A 9 -5.72 -16.43 -46.75
C ILE A 9 -6.54 -15.34 -46.06
N PRO A 10 -7.06 -15.57 -44.85
CA PRO A 10 -7.80 -14.52 -44.16
C PRO A 10 -6.88 -13.31 -44.09
N THR A 11 -7.39 -12.12 -44.40
CA THR A 11 -6.61 -10.85 -44.33
C THR A 11 -5.92 -10.66 -42.98
N SER A 12 -6.29 -11.48 -41.98
CA SER A 12 -5.64 -11.57 -40.71
C SER A 12 -4.23 -12.20 -40.72
N ALA A 13 -3.92 -13.08 -41.66
CA ALA A 13 -2.68 -13.82 -41.75
C ALA A 13 -1.74 -13.33 -42.87
N ASP A 14 -2.13 -12.30 -43.63
CA ASP A 14 -1.28 -11.73 -44.70
C ASP A 14 -0.14 -10.86 -44.12
N PRO A 15 1.15 -11.22 -44.32
CA PRO A 15 2.32 -10.48 -43.85
C PRO A 15 2.50 -9.09 -44.50
N ARG A 16 1.84 -8.84 -45.64
CA ARG A 16 1.82 -7.51 -46.29
C ARG A 16 0.80 -6.56 -45.65
N SER A 17 -0.17 -7.08 -44.90
CA SER A 17 -1.19 -6.25 -44.25
C SER A 17 -0.59 -5.51 -43.04
N LYS A 18 -0.57 -4.17 -43.08
CA LYS A 18 -0.12 -3.31 -41.96
C LYS A 18 -1.23 -3.03 -40.95
N ARG A 19 -2.15 -3.98 -40.76
CA ARG A 19 -3.23 -3.83 -39.79
C ARG A 19 -2.63 -3.83 -38.37
N PRO A 20 -3.10 -2.95 -37.47
CA PRO A 20 -2.62 -2.95 -36.09
C PRO A 20 -2.98 -4.29 -35.44
N THR A 21 -1.98 -5.09 -35.09
CA THR A 21 -2.20 -6.33 -34.35
C THR A 21 -2.64 -5.98 -32.94
N LYS A 22 -3.68 -6.64 -32.43
CA LYS A 22 -4.08 -6.53 -31.02
C LYS A 22 -2.86 -6.85 -30.15
N LYS A 23 -2.33 -5.85 -29.45
CA LYS A 23 -1.24 -6.04 -28.48
C LYS A 23 -1.75 -7.03 -27.43
N ARG A 24 -1.04 -8.14 -27.25
CA ARG A 24 -1.36 -9.10 -26.19
C ARG A 24 -1.08 -8.43 -24.85
N ALA A 25 -1.95 -8.64 -23.85
CA ALA A 25 -1.64 -8.22 -22.49
C ALA A 25 -0.39 -8.98 -22.03
N LEU A 26 0.70 -8.26 -21.80
CA LEU A 26 1.96 -8.83 -21.34
C LEU A 26 1.80 -9.34 -19.91
N SER A 27 2.41 -10.50 -19.61
CA SER A 27 2.52 -10.95 -18.22
C SER A 27 3.32 -9.94 -17.39
N PRO A 28 3.13 -9.88 -16.06
CA PRO A 28 3.89 -8.95 -15.21
C PRO A 28 5.41 -9.05 -15.42
N ARG A 29 5.93 -10.28 -15.58
CA ARG A 29 7.34 -10.54 -15.87
C ARG A 29 7.77 -10.04 -17.25
N ALA A 30 6.89 -10.13 -18.25
CA ALA A 30 7.19 -9.58 -19.58
C ALA A 30 7.20 -8.05 -19.57
N GLN A 31 6.31 -7.41 -18.80
CA GLN A 31 6.30 -5.95 -18.64
C GLN A 31 7.58 -5.43 -17.96
N THR A 32 8.05 -6.11 -16.90
CA THR A 32 9.31 -5.74 -16.25
C THR A 32 10.50 -5.96 -17.17
N ALA A 33 10.55 -7.07 -17.91
CA ALA A 33 11.60 -7.33 -18.88
C ALA A 33 11.65 -6.27 -19.99
N GLU A 34 10.50 -5.85 -20.53
CA GLU A 34 10.43 -4.76 -21.51
C GLU A 34 10.92 -3.43 -20.94
N HIS A 35 10.55 -3.09 -19.70
CA HIS A 35 11.03 -1.88 -19.03
C HIS A 35 12.55 -1.90 -18.84
N ILE A 36 13.09 -3.05 -18.40
CA ILE A 36 14.53 -3.27 -18.24
C ILE A 36 15.25 -3.14 -19.58
N ASN A 37 14.73 -3.76 -20.64
CA ASN A 37 15.29 -3.65 -21.99
C ASN A 37 15.28 -2.21 -22.50
N ALA A 38 14.23 -1.44 -22.20
CA ALA A 38 14.15 -0.02 -22.56
C ALA A 38 15.19 0.83 -21.82
N LEU A 39 15.46 0.55 -20.54
CA LEU A 39 16.54 1.18 -19.78
C LEU A 39 17.92 0.83 -20.37
N PHE A 40 18.15 -0.45 -20.71
CA PHE A 40 19.41 -0.90 -21.29
C PHE A 40 19.66 -0.45 -22.73
N ALA A 41 18.62 -0.03 -23.47
CA ALA A 41 18.80 0.53 -24.81
C ALA A 41 19.63 1.82 -24.82
N LYS A 42 19.71 2.54 -23.68
CA LYS A 42 20.48 3.78 -23.51
C LYS A 42 21.19 3.80 -22.15
N PRO A 43 22.28 3.04 -21.98
CA PRO A 43 22.96 2.90 -20.69
C PRO A 43 23.65 4.20 -20.23
N GLU A 44 23.95 5.12 -21.14
CA GLU A 44 24.58 6.42 -20.85
C GLU A 44 23.63 7.41 -20.15
N LEU A 45 22.31 7.17 -20.21
CA LEU A 45 21.35 8.05 -19.54
C LEU A 45 21.29 7.70 -18.06
N ALA A 46 21.59 8.69 -17.21
CA ALA A 46 21.39 8.55 -15.78
C ALA A 46 19.95 8.09 -15.49
N CYS A 47 19.81 7.02 -14.72
CA CYS A 47 18.50 6.55 -14.29
C CYS A 47 17.81 7.67 -13.50
N ALA A 48 16.66 8.12 -13.98
CA ALA A 48 15.86 9.14 -13.31
C ALA A 48 15.23 8.55 -12.04
N THR A 49 16.03 8.38 -10.99
CA THR A 49 15.51 8.19 -9.64
C THR A 49 14.79 9.49 -9.30
N LYS A 50 13.47 9.44 -9.12
CA LYS A 50 12.72 10.60 -8.62
C LYS A 50 13.29 10.93 -7.24
N GLN A 51 14.20 11.89 -7.18
CA GLN A 51 14.57 12.54 -5.94
C GLN A 51 13.26 13.06 -5.36
N LEU A 52 12.89 12.61 -4.16
CA LEU A 52 11.66 13.06 -3.52
C LEU A 52 11.74 14.59 -3.44
N GLY A 53 10.92 15.27 -4.26
CA GLY A 53 10.90 16.73 -4.28
C GLY A 53 10.49 17.24 -2.90
N THR A 54 11.29 18.14 -2.34
CA THR A 54 11.10 18.72 -1.00
C THR A 54 10.00 19.78 -0.95
N THR A 55 9.26 19.98 -2.04
CA THR A 55 8.22 21.02 -2.09
C THR A 55 6.98 20.51 -1.38
N THR A 56 6.90 20.78 -0.08
CA THR A 56 5.75 20.48 0.76
C THR A 56 4.53 21.31 0.39
N TYR A 57 4.74 22.47 -0.23
CA TYR A 57 3.65 23.34 -0.65
C TYR A 57 3.33 23.17 -2.14
N SER A 58 2.06 22.90 -2.42
CA SER A 58 1.50 22.83 -3.78
C SER A 58 1.49 24.20 -4.48
N HIS A 59 1.52 25.29 -3.70
CA HIS A 59 1.40 26.67 -4.18
C HIS A 59 2.66 27.50 -3.93
N PRO A 60 3.02 28.41 -4.86
CA PRO A 60 4.14 29.31 -4.64
C PRO A 60 3.83 30.26 -3.47
N PRO A 61 4.85 30.67 -2.71
CA PRO A 61 4.68 31.66 -1.65
C PRO A 61 4.15 32.99 -2.25
N PRO A 62 3.35 33.76 -1.47
CA PRO A 62 2.90 35.06 -1.92
C PRO A 62 4.09 35.98 -2.21
N PRO A 63 4.05 36.80 -3.28
CA PRO A 63 5.13 37.72 -3.60
C PRO A 63 5.29 38.78 -2.50
N GLU A 64 6.52 39.09 -2.13
CA GLU A 64 6.84 40.05 -1.05
C GLU A 64 6.45 41.49 -1.43
N ILE A 65 6.68 41.89 -2.69
CA ILE A 65 6.42 43.25 -3.16
C ILE A 65 5.48 43.19 -4.36
N VAL A 66 4.32 43.82 -4.21
CA VAL A 66 3.41 44.09 -5.34
C VAL A 66 3.75 45.48 -5.88
N GLN A 67 4.30 45.55 -7.08
CA GLN A 67 4.77 46.81 -7.67
C GLN A 67 3.64 47.70 -8.23
N ASN A 68 2.46 47.13 -8.50
CA ASN A 68 1.37 47.80 -9.20
C ASN A 68 0.22 48.19 -8.25
N VAL A 69 0.54 48.82 -7.12
CA VAL A 69 -0.47 49.25 -6.13
C VAL A 69 -0.98 50.64 -6.49
N GLN A 70 -2.24 50.73 -6.91
CA GLN A 70 -2.93 52.00 -7.13
C GLN A 70 -3.19 52.70 -5.78
N GLY A 71 -3.16 54.04 -5.74
CA GLY A 71 -3.35 54.80 -4.50
C GLY A 71 -4.67 54.50 -3.78
N SER A 72 -4.70 54.62 -2.46
CA SER A 72 -5.82 54.16 -1.61
C SER A 72 -7.15 54.88 -1.87
N SER A 73 -7.12 56.09 -2.42
CA SER A 73 -8.31 56.88 -2.77
C SER A 73 -8.71 56.76 -4.25
N ALA A 74 -7.93 56.04 -5.06
CA ALA A 74 -8.22 55.88 -6.47
C ALA A 74 -9.33 54.83 -6.67
N GLY A 75 -10.25 55.09 -7.60
CA GLY A 75 -11.43 54.25 -7.84
C GLY A 75 -11.10 52.85 -8.40
N ALA A 76 -12.09 51.95 -8.39
CA ALA A 76 -11.91 50.60 -8.91
C ALA A 76 -11.66 50.61 -10.42
N GLY A 77 -10.49 50.10 -10.84
CA GLY A 77 -10.16 49.89 -12.25
C GLY A 77 -10.86 48.66 -12.84
N SER A 78 -10.91 48.55 -14.17
CA SER A 78 -11.54 47.41 -14.87
C SER A 78 -10.84 46.06 -14.60
N GLY A 79 -9.55 46.08 -14.25
CA GLY A 79 -8.76 44.89 -13.93
C GLY A 79 -8.88 44.42 -12.47
N GLU A 80 -9.43 45.24 -11.57
CA GLU A 80 -9.43 44.97 -10.12
C GLU A 80 -10.23 43.71 -9.77
N PHE A 81 -11.34 43.47 -10.49
CA PHE A 81 -12.14 42.26 -10.33
C PHE A 81 -11.33 40.97 -10.57
N HIS A 82 -10.46 40.97 -11.58
CA HIS A 82 -9.65 39.80 -11.91
C HIS A 82 -8.52 39.60 -10.89
N VAL A 83 -7.95 40.69 -10.38
CA VAL A 83 -6.95 40.64 -9.29
C VAL A 83 -7.58 40.01 -8.05
N TYR A 84 -8.76 40.47 -7.64
CA TYR A 84 -9.50 39.89 -6.53
C TYR A 84 -9.84 38.41 -6.74
N LYS A 85 -10.35 38.05 -7.93
CA LYS A 85 -10.70 36.66 -8.27
C LYS A 85 -9.49 35.73 -8.18
N ALA A 86 -8.32 36.18 -8.67
CA ALA A 86 -7.08 35.41 -8.58
C ALA A 86 -6.58 35.29 -7.13
N SER A 87 -6.57 36.41 -6.39
CA SER A 87 -6.18 36.45 -4.97
C SER A 87 -7.05 35.54 -4.10
N ARG A 88 -8.37 35.66 -4.22
CA ARG A 88 -9.34 34.83 -3.48
C ARG A 88 -9.17 33.34 -3.80
N ARG A 89 -8.93 33.00 -5.06
CA ARG A 89 -8.68 31.60 -5.46
C ARG A 89 -7.41 31.04 -4.80
N ARG A 90 -6.31 31.80 -4.84
CA ARG A 90 -5.06 31.42 -4.18
C ARG A 90 -5.25 31.25 -2.67
N GLU A 91 -6.02 32.13 -2.05
CA GLU A 91 -6.27 32.05 -0.60
C GLU A 91 -7.13 30.86 -0.21
N TYR A 92 -8.17 30.53 -0.98
CA TYR A 92 -8.96 29.31 -0.74
C TYR A 92 -8.15 28.04 -0.95
N GLU A 93 -7.30 28.00 -1.97
CA GLU A 93 -6.37 26.89 -2.21
C GLU A 93 -5.38 26.76 -1.02
N ARG A 94 -4.80 27.87 -0.55
CA ARG A 94 -3.92 27.89 0.64
C ARG A 94 -4.61 27.38 1.91
N LEU A 95 -5.84 27.82 2.18
CA LEU A 95 -6.59 27.38 3.35
C LEU A 95 -6.96 25.90 3.27
N ARG A 96 -7.37 25.42 2.08
CA ARG A 96 -7.66 24.01 1.82
C ARG A 96 -6.44 23.12 2.11
N ASP A 97 -5.28 23.52 1.63
CA ASP A 97 -4.04 22.75 1.82
C ASP A 97 -3.65 22.71 3.30
N MET A 98 -3.73 23.85 3.99
CA MET A 98 -3.46 23.92 5.43
C MET A 98 -4.42 23.05 6.25
N GLU A 99 -5.72 23.06 5.92
CA GLU A 99 -6.71 22.18 6.58
C GLU A 99 -6.42 20.70 6.30
N ALA A 100 -6.05 20.36 5.06
CA ALA A 100 -5.71 18.99 4.68
C ALA A 100 -4.41 18.49 5.34
N GLU A 101 -3.41 19.35 5.53
CA GLU A 101 -2.18 19.05 6.26
C GLU A 101 -2.49 18.77 7.74
N VAL A 102 -3.29 19.62 8.38
CA VAL A 102 -3.69 19.45 9.79
C VAL A 102 -4.48 18.15 9.99
N GLU A 103 -5.38 17.81 9.07
CA GLU A 103 -6.14 16.55 9.15
C GLU A 103 -5.22 15.32 8.98
N GLN A 104 -4.27 15.38 8.05
CA GLN A 104 -3.27 14.32 7.86
C GLN A 104 -2.35 14.17 9.07
N GLU A 105 -1.88 15.27 9.66
CA GLU A 105 -1.03 15.25 10.86
C GLU A 105 -1.77 14.60 12.04
N LYS A 106 -3.02 15.00 12.28
CA LYS A 106 -3.86 14.38 13.32
C LYS A 106 -4.10 12.90 13.06
N GLY A 107 -4.40 12.52 11.82
CA GLY A 107 -4.58 11.13 11.43
C GLY A 107 -3.32 10.28 11.64
N ASN A 108 -2.16 10.82 11.28
CA ASN A 108 -0.86 10.18 11.46
C ASN A 108 -0.52 10.03 12.96
N GLU A 109 -0.73 11.06 13.76
CA GLU A 109 -0.47 11.01 15.21
C GLU A 109 -1.35 9.94 15.90
N GLN A 110 -2.64 9.89 15.54
CA GLN A 110 -3.57 8.88 16.05
C GLN A 110 -3.13 7.47 15.64
N TRP A 111 -2.78 7.29 14.37
CA TRP A 111 -2.31 6.01 13.86
C TRP A 111 -1.03 5.53 14.54
N GLU A 112 -0.05 6.42 14.72
CA GLU A 112 1.21 6.10 15.39
C GLU A 112 0.98 5.73 16.86
N ARG A 113 0.07 6.44 17.55
CA ARG A 113 -0.32 6.14 18.93
C ARG A 113 -0.95 4.75 19.03
N GLU A 114 -1.92 4.44 18.18
CA GLU A 114 -2.58 3.12 18.16
C GLU A 114 -1.61 1.99 17.80
N LYS A 115 -0.73 2.23 16.83
CA LYS A 115 0.31 1.28 16.42
C LYS A 115 1.25 0.97 17.60
N LYS A 116 1.69 2.00 18.31
CA LYS A 116 2.58 1.86 19.48
C LYS A 116 1.88 1.09 20.60
N GLU A 117 0.63 1.42 20.91
CA GLU A 117 -0.14 0.72 21.94
C GLU A 117 -0.36 -0.76 21.60
N ARG A 118 -0.65 -1.08 20.33
CA ARG A 118 -0.77 -2.46 19.86
C ARG A 118 0.55 -3.21 20.00
N GLU A 119 1.64 -2.59 19.58
CA GLU A 119 2.97 -3.18 19.68
C GLU A 119 3.40 -3.41 21.14
N GLU A 120 3.10 -2.47 22.05
CA GLU A 120 3.35 -2.64 23.49
C GLU A 120 2.54 -3.79 24.09
N ARG A 121 1.24 -3.88 23.78
CA ARG A 121 0.39 -5.00 24.22
C ARG A 121 0.91 -6.36 23.71
N ASP A 122 1.35 -6.41 22.46
CA ASP A 122 1.91 -7.62 21.85
C ASP A 122 3.26 -7.98 22.49
N ARG A 123 4.13 -7.00 22.73
CA ARG A 123 5.41 -7.18 23.45
C ARG A 123 5.19 -7.67 24.88
N GLU A 124 4.24 -7.10 25.61
CA GLU A 124 3.92 -7.53 26.97
C GLU A 124 3.38 -8.96 27.04
N SER A 125 2.46 -9.30 26.13
CA SER A 125 1.91 -10.65 26.06
C SER A 125 3.00 -11.67 25.70
N THR A 126 3.90 -11.30 24.77
CA THR A 126 5.05 -12.11 24.37
C THR A 126 6.07 -12.25 25.50
N ARG A 127 6.36 -11.17 26.25
CA ARG A 127 7.24 -11.18 27.42
C ARG A 127 6.71 -12.12 28.51
N LYS A 128 5.44 -11.97 28.90
CA LYS A 128 4.79 -12.84 29.90
C LYS A 128 4.83 -14.31 29.48
N LYS A 129 4.60 -14.62 28.19
CA LYS A 129 4.69 -15.99 27.66
C LYS A 129 6.14 -16.51 27.63
N ARG A 130 7.12 -15.66 27.30
CA ARG A 130 8.55 -16.01 27.31
C ARG A 130 9.01 -16.30 28.74
N GLU A 131 8.73 -15.43 29.70
CA GLU A 131 9.04 -15.63 31.12
C GLU A 131 8.43 -16.92 31.68
N LYS A 132 7.17 -17.24 31.33
CA LYS A 132 6.54 -18.52 31.69
C LYS A 132 7.31 -19.72 31.13
N ARG A 133 7.71 -19.68 29.86
CA ARG A 133 8.52 -20.74 29.23
C ARG A 133 9.89 -20.88 29.87
N ASP A 134 10.56 -19.77 30.16
CA ASP A 134 11.90 -19.79 30.77
C ASP A 134 11.84 -20.28 32.23
N ARG A 135 10.81 -19.91 32.99
CA ARG A 135 10.57 -20.48 34.33
C ARG A 135 10.34 -22.00 34.27
N MET A 136 9.59 -22.50 33.28
CA MET A 136 9.41 -23.94 33.08
C MET A 136 10.72 -24.64 32.68
N LYS A 137 11.51 -24.05 31.78
CA LYS A 137 12.84 -24.57 31.39
C LYS A 137 13.79 -24.64 32.59
N GLN A 138 13.87 -23.58 33.40
CA GLN A 138 14.70 -23.56 34.60
C GLN A 138 14.25 -24.61 35.63
N ARG A 139 12.94 -24.80 35.83
CA ARG A 139 12.42 -25.87 36.70
C ARG A 139 12.78 -27.26 36.17
N LYS A 140 12.71 -27.49 34.86
CA LYS A 140 13.12 -28.76 34.24
C LYS A 140 14.62 -29.01 34.36
N GLN A 141 15.45 -27.98 34.18
CA GLN A 141 16.90 -28.08 34.34
C GLN A 141 17.30 -28.32 35.81
N LYS A 142 16.65 -27.66 36.78
CA LYS A 142 16.89 -27.87 38.21
C LYS A 142 16.28 -29.18 38.75
N GLY A 143 15.18 -29.65 38.14
CA GLY A 143 14.49 -30.89 38.49
C GLY A 143 15.04 -32.14 37.78
N GLY A 144 15.94 -31.97 36.81
CA GLY A 144 16.61 -33.07 36.11
C GLY A 144 17.59 -33.88 36.96
N SER A 145 17.70 -33.60 38.26
CA SER A 145 18.52 -34.34 39.21
C SER A 145 17.73 -35.22 40.19
N LYS A 146 16.39 -35.29 40.09
CA LYS A 146 15.59 -36.22 40.92
C LYS A 146 14.43 -36.80 40.13
N GLU A 147 14.60 -38.05 39.70
CA GLU A 147 13.48 -38.96 39.41
C GLU A 147 12.58 -39.12 40.63
N GLY A 148 11.29 -39.35 40.39
CA GLY A 148 10.34 -39.76 41.43
C GLY A 148 8.99 -39.06 41.32
N GLU A 149 8.08 -39.72 40.59
CA GLU A 149 6.66 -39.90 40.87
C GLU A 149 5.83 -38.81 41.59
N ASP A 150 4.65 -38.58 41.01
CA ASP A 150 3.44 -38.11 41.67
C ASP A 150 3.25 -36.59 41.85
N LYS A 151 2.52 -36.00 40.89
CA LYS A 151 1.29 -35.23 41.13
C LYS A 151 0.68 -34.79 39.81
N SER A 152 -0.15 -35.66 39.27
CA SER A 152 -1.27 -35.27 38.43
C SER A 152 -2.24 -34.43 39.28
N LYS A 153 -2.26 -33.11 39.09
CA LYS A 153 -3.42 -32.21 39.27
C LYS A 153 -3.01 -30.78 38.94
N ASP A 154 -3.88 -30.12 38.19
CA ASP A 154 -3.92 -28.69 37.90
C ASP A 154 -2.98 -28.12 36.84
N LEU A 155 -3.14 -28.58 35.59
CA LEU A 155 -3.11 -27.67 34.43
C LEU A 155 -4.10 -28.20 33.38
N GLN A 156 -5.39 -28.00 33.63
CA GLN A 156 -6.42 -28.10 32.59
C GLN A 156 -6.10 -27.04 31.52
N LEU A 157 -5.51 -27.52 30.45
CA LEU A 157 -5.37 -26.81 29.19
C LEU A 157 -6.79 -26.65 28.64
N ASN A 158 -7.34 -25.43 28.69
CA ASN A 158 -8.57 -25.11 27.99
C ASN A 158 -8.33 -25.31 26.49
N SER A 159 -8.74 -26.48 25.98
CA SER A 159 -8.95 -26.71 24.57
C SER A 159 -10.07 -25.78 24.11
N ILE A 160 -9.69 -24.69 23.45
CA ILE A 160 -10.64 -23.84 22.74
C ILE A 160 -11.15 -24.68 21.56
N GLN A 161 -12.34 -25.26 21.73
CA GLN A 161 -13.10 -25.78 20.60
C GLN A 161 -13.58 -24.59 19.77
N PRO A 162 -13.56 -24.66 18.43
CA PRO A 162 -14.21 -23.64 17.61
C PRO A 162 -15.73 -23.83 17.72
N THR A 163 -16.39 -23.01 18.55
CA THR A 163 -17.85 -22.91 18.57
C THR A 163 -18.31 -22.18 17.30
N ALA A 164 -18.63 -22.93 16.26
CA ALA A 164 -19.54 -22.48 15.23
C ALA A 164 -20.96 -22.63 15.77
N THR A 165 -21.68 -21.53 16.00
CA THR A 165 -23.14 -21.37 15.77
C THR A 165 -23.51 -19.91 16.13
N GLY A 166 -23.50 -19.04 15.13
CA GLY A 166 -24.18 -17.74 15.17
C GLY A 166 -25.20 -17.73 14.05
N GLN A 167 -26.48 -17.70 14.41
CA GLN A 167 -27.62 -17.72 13.50
C GLN A 167 -27.58 -16.55 12.52
N ASN A 168 -27.64 -16.82 11.22
CA ASN A 168 -28.15 -15.89 10.22
C ASN A 168 -28.81 -16.68 9.07
N GLN A 169 -30.03 -16.27 8.76
CA GLN A 169 -30.95 -16.82 7.75
C GLN A 169 -30.32 -16.86 6.33
N PRO A 170 -30.67 -17.83 5.47
CA PRO A 170 -30.14 -17.89 4.11
C PRO A 170 -30.91 -16.92 3.20
N LEU A 171 -30.21 -15.95 2.62
CA LEU A 171 -30.70 -15.22 1.45
C LEU A 171 -30.00 -15.79 0.21
N ALA A 172 -30.78 -16.49 -0.61
CA ALA A 172 -30.35 -17.09 -1.86
C ALA A 172 -29.95 -16.01 -2.88
N SER A 173 -28.74 -16.12 -3.44
CA SER A 173 -28.47 -15.73 -4.82
C SER A 173 -27.19 -16.42 -5.30
N ASP A 174 -27.32 -17.16 -6.39
CA ASP A 174 -26.30 -17.95 -7.06
C ASP A 174 -25.10 -17.11 -7.53
N ALA A 175 -23.89 -17.53 -7.17
CA ALA A 175 -22.68 -17.25 -7.93
C ALA A 175 -21.60 -18.29 -7.59
N GLU A 176 -21.31 -19.18 -8.54
CA GLU A 176 -20.27 -20.21 -8.46
C GLU A 176 -18.88 -19.59 -8.20
N TYR A 177 -18.24 -19.97 -7.09
CA TYR A 177 -16.84 -19.60 -6.79
C TYR A 177 -15.95 -20.84 -6.85
N ARG A 178 -15.11 -20.93 -7.89
CA ARG A 178 -14.04 -21.94 -7.99
C ARG A 178 -12.81 -21.48 -7.17
N PRO A 179 -12.24 -22.30 -6.27
CA PRO A 179 -11.00 -21.97 -5.60
C PRO A 179 -9.79 -22.14 -6.53
N LEU A 180 -8.95 -21.10 -6.61
CA LEU A 180 -7.64 -21.15 -7.27
C LEU A 180 -6.61 -21.74 -6.29
N ASN A 181 -5.96 -22.83 -6.71
CA ASN A 181 -4.84 -23.44 -5.99
C ASN A 181 -3.64 -22.48 -6.00
N ILE A 182 -3.33 -21.90 -4.84
CA ILE A 182 -2.10 -21.14 -4.61
C ILE A 182 -1.04 -22.15 -4.17
N SER A 183 -0.10 -22.47 -5.05
CA SER A 183 1.08 -23.24 -4.70
C SER A 183 1.96 -22.40 -3.77
N GLU A 184 2.14 -22.88 -2.55
CA GLU A 184 3.01 -22.30 -1.53
C GLU A 184 4.48 -22.40 -1.97
N GLU A 185 5.08 -21.28 -2.38
CA GLU A 185 6.54 -21.20 -2.54
C GLU A 185 7.18 -21.02 -1.16
N MET A 186 8.03 -21.98 -0.78
CA MET A 186 8.77 -21.96 0.48
C MET A 186 9.65 -20.70 0.60
N GLY A 187 9.41 -19.92 1.65
CA GLY A 187 10.20 -18.74 1.97
C GLY A 187 11.65 -19.07 2.35
N ILE A 188 12.57 -18.17 1.98
CA ILE A 188 14.00 -18.24 2.28
C ILE A 188 14.22 -18.09 3.79
N ILE A 189 14.91 -19.06 4.40
CA ILE A 189 15.35 -19.01 5.80
C ILE A 189 16.71 -18.29 5.83
N ILE A 190 16.75 -17.10 6.43
CA ILE A 190 18.01 -16.38 6.70
C ILE A 190 18.54 -16.87 8.05
N HIS A 191 19.71 -17.50 8.02
CA HIS A 191 20.48 -17.80 9.22
C HIS A 191 21.44 -16.63 9.48
N ASP A 192 21.22 -15.92 10.58
CA ASP A 192 22.20 -14.96 11.11
C ASP A 192 23.30 -15.76 11.82
N ASP A 193 24.42 -16.00 11.13
CA ASP A 193 25.64 -16.52 11.74
C ASP A 193 26.39 -15.37 12.45
N ASN A 194 26.59 -15.58 13.76
CA ASN A 194 27.38 -14.85 14.78
C ASN A 194 28.20 -13.60 14.40
#